data_AF-A0A4S8I3Z2-F1
#
_entry.id   AF-A0A4S8I3Z2-F1
#
_cell.length_a   1.000
_cell.length_b   1.000
_cell.length_c   1.000
_cell.angle_alpha   90.00
_cell.angle_beta   90.00
_cell.angle_gamma   90.00
#
_symmetry.space_group_name_H-M   'P 1'
#
loop_
_entity.id
_entity.type
_entity.pdbx_description
1 polymer ?
#
loop_
_entity_poly.entity_id
_entity_poly.type
_entity_poly.pdbx_seq_one_letter_code
_entity_poly.pdbx_strand_id
1 'polypeptide(L)'
;MLAEAKAFKIPHYPSRKIASYQTLRRRFLRTRDFYDHPSSVEWDAILYRDAHEPERLVFYKRDARLVIYPSDLVAIYGKSARTARRYLQYIREEIGLPKGAPVTIKDFCAQSHLDYETIHTFIMES
;
A
#
# COMPACT_ATOMS: atom_id res chain seq x y z
N MET A 1 12.28 46.07 11.63
CA MET A 1 11.40 45.71 12.76
C MET A 1 11.18 44.21 12.71
N LEU A 2 11.81 43.45 13.61
CA LEU A 2 11.63 42.00 13.68
C LEU A 2 10.24 41.74 14.26
N ALA A 3 9.39 41.04 13.50
CA ALA A 3 8.06 40.66 13.96
C ALA A 3 8.19 39.71 15.15
N GLU A 4 7.55 40.07 16.27
CA GLU A 4 7.51 39.23 17.47
C GLU A 4 6.84 37.88 17.13
N ALA A 5 7.48 36.78 17.53
CA ALA A 5 6.98 35.44 17.27
C ALA A 5 5.66 35.23 18.02
N LYS A 6 4.57 35.03 17.28
CA LYS A 6 3.25 34.72 17.84
C LYS A 6 3.32 33.40 18.60
N ALA A 7 3.05 33.43 19.91
CA ALA A 7 3.06 32.24 20.75
C ALA A 7 2.14 31.14 20.20
N PHE A 8 2.67 29.92 20.05
CA PHE A 8 1.91 28.74 19.60
C PHE A 8 0.85 28.37 20.65
N LYS A 9 -0.42 28.50 20.29
CA LYS A 9 -1.54 28.03 21.13
C LYS A 9 -1.85 26.60 20.73
N ILE A 10 -1.79 25.67 21.69
CA ILE A 10 -2.21 24.29 21.46
C ILE A 10 -3.69 24.31 21.05
N PRO A 11 -4.05 23.79 19.86
CA PRO A 11 -5.43 23.72 19.44
C PRO A 11 -6.23 22.87 20.44
N HIS A 12 -7.27 23.46 21.04
CA HIS A 12 -8.18 22.73 21.90
C HIS A 12 -9.15 21.94 21.01
N TYR A 13 -8.96 20.62 20.96
CA TYR A 13 -9.86 19.72 20.28
C TYR A 13 -10.96 19.28 21.25
N PRO A 14 -12.25 19.58 20.99
CA PRO A 14 -13.32 19.04 21.82
C PRO A 14 -13.31 17.52 21.75
N SER A 15 -13.62 16.85 22.87
CA SER A 15 -13.73 15.40 22.90
C SER A 15 -14.78 14.95 21.88
N ARG A 16 -14.37 14.15 20.88
CA ARG A 16 -15.32 13.57 19.94
C ARG A 16 -16.27 12.65 20.71
N LYS A 17 -17.57 12.79 20.48
CA LYS A 17 -18.55 11.82 21.00
C LYS A 17 -18.26 10.47 20.32
N ILE A 18 -17.71 9.53 21.07
CA ILE A 18 -17.47 8.17 20.58
C ILE A 18 -18.83 7.46 20.53
N ALA A 19 -19.14 6.82 19.39
CA ALA A 19 -20.36 6.05 19.26
C ALA A 19 -20.30 4.81 20.18
N SER A 20 -21.46 4.32 20.62
CA SER A 20 -21.55 3.08 21.39
C SER A 20 -20.84 1.92 20.68
N TYR A 21 -20.25 1.01 21.45
CA TYR A 21 -19.59 -0.19 20.92
C TYR A 21 -20.47 -0.93 19.91
N GLN A 22 -21.77 -1.06 20.18
CA GLN A 22 -22.71 -1.72 19.27
C GLN A 22 -22.83 -1.00 17.92
N THR A 23 -22.82 0.34 17.92
CA THR A 23 -22.88 1.16 16.71
C THR A 23 -21.58 1.08 15.91
N LEU A 24 -20.44 1.10 16.59
CA LEU A 24 -19.13 0.90 15.97
C LEU A 24 -19.02 -0.50 15.36
N ARG A 25 -19.42 -1.54 16.09
CA ARG A 25 -19.46 -2.93 15.61
C ARG A 25 -20.37 -3.09 14.40
N ARG A 26 -21.56 -2.49 14.40
CA ARG A 26 -22.49 -2.55 13.26
C ARG A 26 -21.94 -1.80 12.04
N ARG A 27 -21.28 -0.65 12.22
CA ARG A 27 -20.56 0.03 11.12
C ARG A 27 -19.43 -0.83 10.58
N PHE A 28 -18.59 -1.37 11.46
CA PHE A 28 -17.47 -2.24 11.11
C PHE A 28 -17.94 -3.46 10.28
N LEU A 29 -18.97 -4.16 10.76
CA LEU A 29 -19.54 -5.32 10.05
C LEU A 29 -20.25 -4.95 8.74
N ARG A 30 -20.76 -3.71 8.61
CA ARG A 30 -21.39 -3.22 7.38
C ARG A 30 -20.37 -2.76 6.33
N THR A 31 -19.21 -2.25 6.77
CA THR A 31 -18.10 -1.85 5.88
C THR A 31 -17.15 -3.02 5.57
N ARG A 32 -17.46 -4.22 6.06
CA ARG A 32 -16.70 -5.45 5.82
C ARG A 32 -17.03 -5.97 4.42
N ASP A 33 -16.69 -5.16 3.42
CA ASP A 33 -16.68 -5.55 2.02
C ASP A 33 -15.33 -6.21 1.70
N PHE A 34 -15.42 -7.37 1.07
CA PHE A 34 -14.37 -8.11 0.34
C PHE A 34 -13.37 -8.99 1.12
N TYR A 35 -12.68 -8.52 2.17
CA TYR A 35 -11.48 -9.23 2.69
C TYR A 35 -11.72 -10.26 3.80
N ASP A 36 -12.90 -10.30 4.40
CA ASP A 36 -13.16 -11.18 5.55
C ASP A 36 -14.25 -12.25 5.30
N HIS A 37 -14.51 -12.61 4.04
CA HIS A 37 -15.41 -13.73 3.71
C HIS A 37 -14.68 -15.04 4.02
N PRO A 38 -15.29 -16.01 4.74
CA PRO A 38 -14.59 -17.23 5.18
C PRO A 38 -14.01 -18.07 4.02
N SER A 39 -14.59 -18.00 2.83
CA SER A 39 -14.04 -18.63 1.61
C SER A 39 -12.76 -17.97 1.10
N SER A 40 -12.52 -16.69 1.41
CA SER A 40 -11.28 -15.98 1.09
C SER A 40 -10.17 -16.29 2.09
N VAL A 41 -10.55 -16.61 3.35
CA VAL A 41 -9.64 -16.96 4.44
C VAL A 41 -8.92 -18.30 4.18
N GLU A 42 -9.51 -19.24 3.44
CA GLU A 42 -8.83 -20.48 3.04
C GLU A 42 -7.72 -20.23 2.00
N TRP A 43 -7.89 -19.25 1.12
CA TRP A 43 -6.83 -18.81 0.20
C TRP A 43 -5.75 -17.99 0.93
N ASP A 44 -6.15 -17.18 1.91
CA ASP A 44 -5.24 -16.43 2.79
C ASP A 44 -4.64 -17.27 3.92
N ALA A 45 -5.05 -18.54 4.10
CA ALA A 45 -4.43 -19.43 5.08
C ALA A 45 -2.95 -19.63 4.79
N ILE A 46 -2.51 -19.45 3.54
CA ILE A 46 -1.10 -19.39 3.14
C ILE A 46 -0.44 -18.12 3.72
N LEU A 47 -1.11 -16.97 3.63
CA LEU A 47 -0.67 -15.69 4.20
C LEU A 47 -0.60 -15.73 5.75
N TYR A 48 -1.51 -16.44 6.41
CA TYR A 48 -1.54 -16.60 7.87
C TYR A 48 -0.67 -17.76 8.40
N ARG A 49 -0.34 -18.75 7.57
CA ARG A 49 0.59 -19.83 7.94
C ARG A 49 1.99 -19.28 8.22
N ASP A 50 2.38 -18.20 7.53
CA ASP A 50 3.67 -17.53 7.71
C ASP A 50 3.75 -16.60 8.94
N ALA A 51 2.61 -16.23 9.53
CA ALA A 51 2.57 -15.32 10.69
C ALA A 51 3.04 -15.97 12.01
N HIS A 52 3.17 -17.30 12.06
CA HIS A 52 3.54 -18.05 13.26
C HIS A 52 5.03 -18.40 13.39
N GLU A 53 5.85 -18.07 12.39
CA GLU A 53 7.30 -18.26 12.46
C GLU A 53 8.00 -16.91 12.76
N PRO A 54 8.50 -16.69 14.00
CA PRO A 54 9.16 -15.43 14.36
C PRO A 54 10.41 -15.13 13.53
N GLU A 55 11.04 -16.15 12.96
CA GLU A 55 12.19 -16.03 12.07
C GLU A 55 11.82 -15.46 10.68
N ARG A 56 10.57 -15.65 10.21
CA ARG A 56 10.04 -15.03 8.98
C ARG A 56 9.42 -13.65 9.20
N LEU A 57 9.08 -13.28 10.44
CA LEU A 57 8.65 -11.92 10.78
C LEU A 57 9.75 -10.87 10.49
N VAL A 58 11.02 -11.27 10.47
CA VAL A 58 12.14 -10.42 10.01
C VAL A 58 12.02 -10.11 8.51
N PHE A 59 11.41 -11.01 7.73
CA PHE A 59 11.10 -10.83 6.30
C PHE A 59 9.87 -9.93 6.10
N TYR A 60 8.85 -10.02 6.95
CA TYR A 60 7.64 -9.18 6.91
C TYR A 60 7.84 -7.78 7.49
N LYS A 61 8.99 -7.52 8.11
CA LYS A 61 9.48 -6.17 8.41
C LYS A 61 10.24 -5.55 7.23
N ARG A 62 10.15 -6.14 6.03
CA ARG A 62 10.47 -5.45 4.78
C ARG A 62 9.27 -4.59 4.42
N ASP A 63 9.50 -3.31 4.14
CA ASP A 63 8.47 -2.28 4.04
C ASP A 63 7.19 -2.75 3.32
N ALA A 64 6.05 -2.49 3.94
CA ALA A 64 4.70 -2.89 3.51
C ALA A 64 4.21 -2.20 2.22
N ARG A 65 5.11 -1.90 1.27
CA ARG A 65 4.77 -1.34 -0.04
C ARG A 65 4.13 -2.44 -0.89
N LEU A 66 2.82 -2.31 -1.09
CA LEU A 66 2.04 -3.19 -1.97
C LEU A 66 2.01 -2.71 -3.43
N VAL A 67 2.38 -1.44 -3.66
CA VAL A 67 2.14 -0.72 -4.93
C VAL A 67 3.46 -0.19 -5.47
N ILE A 68 3.60 -0.21 -6.79
CA ILE A 68 4.71 0.39 -7.51
C ILE A 68 4.41 1.83 -7.92
N TYR A 69 5.38 2.72 -7.69
CA TYR A 69 5.34 4.12 -8.06
C TYR A 69 6.18 4.42 -9.31
N PRO A 70 5.91 5.53 -10.01
CA PRO A 70 6.74 5.95 -11.13
C PRO A 70 8.23 6.13 -10.76
N SER A 71 8.55 6.56 -9.54
CA SER A 71 9.92 6.68 -9.03
C SER A 71 10.66 5.34 -9.08
N ASP A 72 9.96 4.27 -8.74
CA ASP A 72 10.55 2.94 -8.65
C ASP A 72 10.92 2.46 -10.05
N LEU A 73 10.09 2.73 -11.07
CA LEU A 73 10.44 2.44 -12.47
C LEU A 73 11.58 3.30 -12.99
N VAL A 74 11.73 4.53 -12.49
CA VAL A 74 12.89 5.37 -12.81
C VAL A 74 14.16 4.71 -12.29
N ALA A 75 14.14 4.19 -11.06
CA ALA A 75 15.26 3.46 -10.46
C ALA A 75 15.54 2.14 -11.20
N ILE A 76 14.51 1.32 -11.43
CA ILE A 76 14.63 -0.02 -12.05
C ILE A 76 15.11 0.06 -13.51
N TYR A 77 14.54 0.97 -14.31
CA TYR A 77 14.81 1.02 -15.76
C TYR A 77 15.68 2.20 -16.21
N GLY A 78 16.08 3.09 -15.30
CA GLY A 78 16.84 4.29 -15.63
C GLY A 78 16.12 5.23 -16.61
N LYS A 79 14.78 5.22 -16.63
CA LYS A 79 13.98 6.01 -17.58
C LYS A 79 13.54 7.33 -16.98
N SER A 80 13.12 8.26 -17.84
CA SER A 80 12.50 9.50 -17.37
C SER A 80 11.20 9.22 -16.61
N ALA A 81 10.87 10.08 -15.64
CA ALA A 81 9.59 10.00 -14.91
C ALA A 81 8.35 10.08 -15.83
N ARG A 82 8.46 10.70 -17.00
CA ARG A 82 7.38 10.72 -18.01
C ARG A 82 7.18 9.34 -18.62
N THR A 83 8.27 8.66 -18.96
CA THR A 83 8.25 7.30 -19.52
C THR A 83 7.73 6.31 -18.48
N ALA A 84 8.17 6.41 -17.22
CA ALA A 84 7.68 5.59 -16.12
C ALA A 84 6.16 5.70 -15.93
N ARG A 85 5.60 6.92 -15.95
CA ARG A 85 4.15 7.13 -15.85
C ARG A 85 3.39 6.53 -17.04
N ARG A 86 3.94 6.64 -18.26
CA ARG A 86 3.37 6.00 -19.45
C ARG A 86 3.38 4.49 -19.32
N TYR A 87 4.48 3.91 -18.84
CA TYR A 87 4.58 2.46 -18.65
C TYR A 87 3.54 1.93 -17.66
N LEU A 88 3.38 2.59 -16.52
CA LEU A 88 2.31 2.24 -15.58
C LEU A 88 0.90 2.43 -16.17
N GLN A 89 0.72 3.39 -17.09
CA GLN A 89 -0.55 3.55 -17.78
C GLN A 89 -0.83 2.38 -18.73
N TYR A 90 0.18 1.88 -19.44
CA TYR A 90 0.04 0.70 -20.29
C TYR A 90 -0.34 -0.54 -19.49
N ILE A 91 0.33 -0.78 -18.35
CA ILE A 91 -0.01 -1.90 -17.47
C ILE A 91 -1.47 -1.81 -16.99
N ARG A 92 -1.95 -0.61 -16.64
CA ARG A 92 -3.37 -0.43 -16.26
C ARG A 92 -4.31 -0.81 -17.39
N GLU A 93 -4.01 -0.37 -18.60
CA GLU A 93 -4.84 -0.64 -19.78
C GLU A 93 -4.89 -2.14 -20.09
N GLU A 94 -3.76 -2.85 -19.98
CA GLU A 94 -3.70 -4.30 -20.20
C GLU A 94 -4.48 -5.11 -19.16
N ILE A 95 -4.49 -4.67 -17.90
CA ILE A 95 -5.17 -5.37 -16.79
C ILE A 95 -6.63 -4.88 -16.63
N GLY A 96 -7.05 -3.86 -17.39
CA GLY A 96 -8.39 -3.28 -17.29
C GLY A 96 -8.61 -2.39 -16.06
N LEU A 97 -7.54 -1.83 -15.50
CA LEU A 97 -7.60 -0.90 -14.38
C LEU A 97 -7.91 0.54 -14.83
N PRO A 98 -8.69 1.30 -14.05
CA PRO A 98 -8.98 2.69 -14.39
C PRO A 98 -7.72 3.56 -14.28
N LYS A 99 -7.70 4.66 -15.05
CA LYS A 99 -6.60 5.63 -15.02
C LYS A 99 -6.35 6.14 -13.61
N GLY A 100 -5.10 6.06 -13.16
CA GLY A 100 -4.69 6.49 -11.82
C GLY A 100 -4.89 5.44 -10.72
N ALA A 101 -5.46 4.27 -11.03
CA ALA A 101 -5.50 3.15 -10.10
C ALA A 101 -4.07 2.75 -9.65
N PRO A 102 -3.89 2.31 -8.41
CA PRO A 102 -2.62 1.72 -7.99
C PRO A 102 -2.34 0.45 -8.80
N VAL A 103 -1.07 0.25 -9.18
CA VAL A 103 -0.59 -1.00 -9.79
C VAL A 103 0.19 -1.73 -8.71
N THR A 104 -0.24 -2.93 -8.34
CA THR A 104 0.47 -3.69 -7.28
C THR A 104 1.82 -4.18 -7.80
N ILE A 105 2.75 -4.49 -6.89
CA ILE A 105 4.01 -5.15 -7.28
C ILE A 105 3.69 -6.45 -8.03
N LYS A 106 2.68 -7.21 -7.58
CA LYS A 106 2.24 -8.45 -8.24
C LYS A 106 1.78 -8.21 -9.68
N ASP A 107 0.94 -7.20 -9.91
CA ASP A 107 0.47 -6.84 -11.25
C ASP A 107 1.64 -6.49 -12.17
N PHE A 108 2.61 -5.76 -11.64
CA PHE A 108 3.81 -5.39 -12.37
C PHE A 108 4.74 -6.59 -12.65
N CYS A 109 4.94 -7.50 -11.69
CA CYS A 109 5.68 -8.74 -11.91
C CYS A 109 5.01 -9.61 -12.98
N ALA A 110 3.67 -9.60 -13.08
CA ALA A 110 2.95 -10.37 -14.09
C ALA A 110 3.15 -9.81 -15.51
N GLN A 111 3.34 -8.49 -15.65
CA GLN A 111 3.57 -7.84 -16.94
C GLN A 111 5.04 -7.63 -17.29
N SER A 112 5.92 -7.68 -16.30
CA SER A 112 7.37 -7.57 -16.49
C SER A 112 8.02 -8.96 -16.45
N HIS A 113 9.24 -9.06 -16.96
CA HIS A 113 10.07 -10.27 -16.81
C HIS A 113 10.90 -10.24 -15.52
N LEU A 114 10.54 -9.36 -14.57
CA LEU A 114 11.25 -9.20 -13.31
C LEU A 114 10.48 -9.90 -12.19
N ASP A 115 11.19 -10.66 -11.37
CA ASP A 115 10.61 -11.26 -10.18
C ASP A 115 10.52 -10.26 -9.01
N TYR A 116 9.75 -10.66 -8.01
CA TYR A 116 9.49 -9.83 -6.83
C TYR A 116 10.79 -9.48 -6.09
N GLU A 117 11.73 -10.42 -5.98
CA GLU A 117 12.99 -10.23 -5.27
C GLU A 117 13.88 -9.17 -5.94
N THR A 118 13.97 -9.20 -7.27
CA THR A 118 14.71 -8.21 -8.04
C THR A 118 14.12 -6.82 -7.84
N ILE A 119 12.80 -6.68 -8.00
CA ILE A 119 12.11 -5.39 -7.83
C ILE A 119 12.29 -4.85 -6.40
N HIS A 120 12.19 -5.72 -5.41
CA HIS A 120 12.34 -5.34 -4.01
C HIS A 120 13.75 -4.82 -3.71
N THR A 121 14.79 -5.42 -4.30
CA THR A 121 16.17 -4.95 -4.17
C THR A 121 16.31 -3.50 -4.66
N PHE A 122 15.75 -3.19 -5.84
CA PHE A 122 15.76 -1.82 -6.34
C PHE A 122 14.99 -0.84 -5.46
N ILE A 123 13.81 -1.23 -4.95
CA ILE A 123 12.98 -0.36 -4.11
C ILE A 123 13.63 -0.07 -2.75
N MET A 124 14.37 -1.03 -2.18
CA MET A 124 15.05 -0.87 -0.89
C MET A 124 16.34 -0.05 -0.98
N GLU A 125 17.01 -0.08 -2.12
CA GLU A 125 18.29 0.60 -2.34
C GLU A 125 18.14 2.03 -2.89
N SER A 126 16.91 2.47 -3.23
CA SER A 126 16.61 3.80 -3.83
C SER A 126 15.95 4.78 -2.86
#